data_AF-A0A820DRF5-F1
#
_entry.id   AF-A0A820DRF5-F1
#
_cell.length_a   1.000
_cell.length_b   1.000
_cell.length_c   1.000
_cell.angle_alpha   90.00
_cell.angle_beta   90.00
_cell.angle_gamma   90.00
#
_symmetry.space_group_name_H-M   'P 1'
#
loop_
_entity.id
_entity.type
_entity.pdbx_description
1 polymer ?
#
loop_
_entity_poly.entity_id
_entity_poly.type
_entity_poly.pdbx_seq_one_letter_code
_entity_poly.pdbx_strand_id
1 'polypeptide(L)'
;MGATAIIVIDTDRQYDEQAIFEHIKNINKELNGKANEKIYCGINNYQEFYDKKKYCTMKCLSICAPAHIRVFVCWNYQPDICKDNKQTSYCDFGDSCNFLHDRSDYKHRWQHEQEWNE
;
A
#
# COMPACT_ATOMS: atom_id res chain seq x y z
N MET A 1 2.20 -11.92 -27.86
CA MET A 1 3.19 -12.53 -26.93
C MET A 1 3.11 -11.78 -25.61
N GLY A 2 3.09 -12.45 -24.45
CA GLY A 2 2.93 -11.77 -23.13
C GLY A 2 1.96 -12.42 -22.13
N ALA A 3 1.53 -13.66 -22.35
CA ALA A 3 0.59 -14.36 -21.47
C ALA A 3 1.12 -14.60 -20.03
N THR A 4 2.45 -14.66 -19.86
CA THR A 4 3.12 -14.85 -18.57
C THR A 4 3.78 -13.58 -18.05
N ALA A 5 3.31 -12.41 -18.47
CA ALA A 5 3.86 -11.15 -17.97
C ALA A 5 3.70 -11.06 -16.44
N ILE A 6 4.80 -10.73 -15.77
CA ILE A 6 4.85 -10.51 -14.33
C ILE A 6 4.83 -9.00 -14.08
N ILE A 7 4.08 -8.58 -13.08
CA ILE A 7 4.06 -7.20 -12.62
C ILE A 7 5.23 -7.02 -11.64
N VAL A 8 6.19 -6.17 -12.03
CA VAL A 8 7.38 -5.83 -11.23
C VAL A 8 7.29 -4.34 -10.88
N ILE A 9 6.35 -4.02 -9.99
CA ILE A 9 6.13 -2.66 -9.47
C ILE A 9 6.58 -2.61 -8.00
N ASP A 10 6.18 -3.62 -7.23
CA ASP A 10 6.55 -3.79 -5.82
C ASP A 10 7.96 -4.39 -5.67
N THR A 11 8.39 -4.55 -4.42
CA THR A 11 9.61 -5.29 -4.09
C THR A 11 9.58 -6.72 -4.62
N ASP A 12 10.77 -7.25 -4.89
CA ASP A 12 10.91 -8.64 -5.33
C ASP A 12 10.48 -9.61 -4.23
N ARG A 13 9.78 -10.67 -4.64
CA ARG A 13 9.21 -11.69 -3.74
C ARG A 13 10.20 -12.34 -2.78
N GLN A 14 11.49 -12.34 -3.11
CA GLN A 14 12.55 -12.90 -2.24
C GLN A 14 12.90 -11.97 -1.07
N TYR A 15 12.72 -10.66 -1.25
CA TYR A 15 13.09 -9.62 -0.31
C TYR A 15 11.89 -8.94 0.35
N ASP A 16 10.68 -9.43 0.05
CA ASP A 16 9.45 -8.97 0.67
C ASP A 16 9.40 -9.24 2.17
N GLU A 17 8.67 -8.39 2.88
CA GLU A 17 8.39 -8.54 4.32
C GLU A 17 7.79 -9.92 4.66
N GLN A 18 7.01 -10.51 3.76
CA GLN A 18 6.48 -11.86 3.93
C GLN A 18 7.57 -12.93 3.87
N ALA A 19 8.49 -12.83 2.91
CA ALA A 19 9.61 -13.76 2.77
C ALA A 19 10.58 -13.63 3.96
N ILE A 20 10.85 -12.40 4.40
CA ILE A 20 11.63 -12.13 5.61
C ILE A 20 10.95 -12.75 6.84
N PHE A 21 9.64 -12.58 6.98
CA PHE A 21 8.87 -13.16 8.08
C PHE A 21 8.91 -14.70 8.08
N GLU A 22 8.75 -15.33 6.92
CA GLU A 22 8.87 -16.78 6.77
C GLU A 22 10.28 -17.28 7.14
N HIS A 23 11.31 -16.54 6.73
CA HIS A 23 12.69 -16.83 7.06
C HIS A 23 12.93 -16.76 8.58
N ILE A 24 12.49 -15.68 9.24
CA ILE A 24 12.57 -15.53 10.71
C ILE A 24 11.87 -16.69 11.43
N LYS A 25 10.69 -17.07 10.95
CA LYS A 25 9.91 -18.17 11.54
C LYS A 25 10.63 -19.51 11.40
N ASN A 26 11.33 -19.75 10.30
CA ASN A 26 12.10 -20.98 10.11
C ASN A 26 13.33 -21.01 11.03
N ILE A 27 14.05 -19.90 11.15
CA ILE A 27 15.20 -19.77 12.07
C ILE A 27 14.78 -19.99 13.53
N ASN A 28 13.69 -19.35 13.97
CA ASN A 28 13.22 -19.50 15.35
C ASN A 28 12.83 -20.95 15.67
N LYS A 29 12.24 -21.69 14.72
CA LYS A 29 11.99 -23.14 14.90
C LYS A 29 13.27 -23.94 15.03
N GLU A 30 14.32 -23.60 14.28
CA GLU A 30 15.61 -24.30 14.33
C GLU A 30 16.40 -24.00 15.61
N LEU A 31 16.20 -22.82 16.20
CA LEU A 31 16.82 -22.41 17.46
C LEU A 31 16.07 -22.93 18.69
N ASN A 32 14.78 -23.26 18.56
CA ASN A 32 13.99 -23.83 19.65
C ASN A 32 14.62 -25.13 20.15
N GLY A 33 15.14 -25.10 21.39
CA GLY A 33 15.77 -26.25 22.06
C GLY A 33 17.28 -26.38 21.88
N LYS A 34 17.94 -25.49 21.13
CA LYS A 34 19.41 -25.43 21.04
C LYS A 34 19.98 -24.50 22.12
N ALA A 35 21.18 -24.83 22.62
CA ALA A 35 21.92 -23.97 23.53
C ALA A 35 22.42 -22.71 22.81
N ASN A 36 22.52 -21.59 23.51
CA ASN A 36 22.85 -20.30 22.90
C ASN A 36 24.32 -20.26 22.48
N GLU A 37 24.60 -20.50 21.20
CA GLU A 37 25.96 -20.50 20.64
C GLU A 37 26.59 -19.09 20.51
N LYS A 38 25.89 -18.02 20.93
CA LYS A 38 26.30 -16.59 20.80
C LYS A 38 26.66 -16.15 19.37
N ILE A 39 26.26 -16.91 18.36
CA ILE A 39 26.41 -16.56 16.95
C ILE A 39 25.30 -15.58 16.58
N TYR A 40 25.65 -14.51 15.87
CA TYR A 40 24.69 -13.51 15.40
C TYR A 40 23.98 -13.99 14.13
N CYS A 41 22.65 -14.07 14.17
CA CYS A 41 21.82 -14.57 13.08
C CYS A 41 21.01 -13.48 12.35
N GLY A 42 21.35 -12.20 12.56
CA GLY A 42 20.66 -11.06 11.96
C GLY A 42 19.81 -10.28 12.96
N ILE A 43 19.40 -9.07 12.54
CA ILE A 43 18.69 -8.09 13.39
C ILE A 43 17.37 -8.65 13.90
N ASN A 44 16.68 -9.44 13.08
CA ASN A 44 15.33 -9.91 13.37
C ASN A 44 15.29 -11.29 14.04
N ASN A 45 16.44 -11.98 14.16
CA ASN A 45 16.54 -13.37 14.56
C ASN A 45 17.15 -13.54 15.97
N TYR A 46 16.83 -12.63 16.88
CA TYR A 46 17.14 -12.85 18.30
C TYR A 46 16.30 -14.01 18.83
N GLN A 47 16.88 -14.79 19.74
CA GLN A 47 16.24 -16.00 20.24
C GLN A 47 14.99 -15.69 21.07
N GLU A 48 13.86 -16.21 20.61
CA GLU A 48 12.59 -16.11 21.30
C GLU A 48 12.30 -17.43 22.01
N PHE A 49 11.90 -17.39 23.29
CA PHE A 49 11.64 -18.59 24.10
C PHE A 49 10.15 -18.94 24.21
N TYR A 50 9.27 -18.11 23.63
CA TYR A 50 7.83 -18.26 23.72
C TYR A 50 7.21 -18.17 22.33
N ASP A 51 6.22 -19.03 22.07
CA ASP A 51 5.46 -18.98 20.83
C ASP A 51 4.51 -17.77 20.83
N LYS A 52 4.79 -16.78 19.97
CA LYS A 52 3.87 -15.65 19.75
C LYS A 52 2.56 -16.16 19.13
N LYS A 53 1.41 -15.76 19.71
CA LYS A 53 0.08 -16.15 19.20
C LYS A 53 -0.13 -15.61 17.78
N LYS A 54 -0.60 -16.49 16.88
CA LYS A 54 -0.68 -16.30 15.42
C LYS A 54 -1.62 -15.19 14.93
N TYR A 55 -2.57 -14.73 15.75
CA TYR A 55 -3.69 -13.90 15.25
C TYR A 55 -3.32 -12.47 14.87
N CYS A 56 -2.30 -11.89 15.54
CA CYS A 56 -1.94 -10.48 15.35
C CYS A 56 -0.88 -10.30 14.26
N THR A 57 -0.03 -11.30 14.04
CA THR A 57 1.19 -11.14 13.24
C THR A 57 0.94 -11.18 11.73
N MET A 58 -0.01 -11.97 11.25
CA MET A 58 -0.27 -12.10 9.81
C MET A 58 -1.06 -10.92 9.22
N LYS A 59 -1.76 -10.13 10.04
CA LYS A 59 -2.65 -9.06 9.59
C LYS A 59 -1.99 -7.67 9.57
N CYS A 60 -0.83 -7.53 10.21
CA CYS A 60 -0.10 -6.27 10.30
C CYS A 60 1.10 -6.16 9.34
N LEU A 61 1.33 -7.17 8.49
CA LEU A 61 2.39 -7.15 7.48
C LEU A 61 1.85 -6.52 6.19
N SER A 62 2.71 -5.78 5.48
CA SER A 62 2.44 -5.36 4.11
C SER A 62 2.22 -6.60 3.23
N ILE A 63 1.08 -6.65 2.54
CA ILE A 63 0.71 -7.77 1.68
C ILE A 63 1.25 -7.50 0.27
N CYS A 64 2.03 -8.42 -0.28
CA CYS A 64 2.52 -8.31 -1.66
C CYS A 64 1.36 -8.39 -2.67
N ALA A 65 1.40 -7.56 -3.71
CA ALA A 65 0.45 -7.63 -4.80
C ALA A 65 0.55 -8.96 -5.58
N PRO A 66 -0.55 -9.42 -6.21
CA PRO A 66 -0.53 -10.61 -7.05
C PRO A 66 0.26 -10.39 -8.35
N ALA A 67 1.22 -11.28 -8.62
CA ALA A 67 2.16 -11.17 -9.75
C ALA A 67 1.52 -11.22 -11.16
N HIS A 68 0.37 -11.88 -11.31
CA HIS A 68 -0.22 -12.23 -12.62
C HIS A 68 -1.59 -11.58 -12.87
N ILE A 69 -1.95 -10.54 -12.09
CA ILE A 69 -3.25 -9.88 -12.22
C ILE A 69 -3.02 -8.42 -12.59
N ARG A 70 -3.49 -8.01 -13.77
CA ARG A 70 -3.54 -6.59 -14.14
C ARG A 70 -4.83 -5.99 -13.62
N VAL A 71 -4.71 -4.96 -12.80
CA VAL A 71 -5.85 -4.18 -12.33
C VAL A 71 -6.34 -3.29 -13.47
N PHE A 72 -7.66 -3.19 -13.65
CA PHE A 72 -8.23 -2.26 -14.62
C PHE A 72 -8.11 -0.83 -14.09
N VAL A 73 -7.67 0.09 -14.95
CA VAL A 73 -7.57 1.51 -14.60
C VAL A 73 -8.75 2.22 -15.24
N CYS A 74 -9.49 2.96 -14.42
CA CYS A 74 -10.58 3.83 -14.85
C CYS A 74 -10.24 5.26 -14.45
N TRP A 75 -10.41 6.20 -15.38
CA TRP A 75 -10.22 7.62 -15.11
C TRP A 75 -11.47 8.19 -14.42
N ASN A 76 -11.36 8.55 -13.13
CA ASN A 76 -12.44 9.23 -12.44
C ASN A 76 -12.35 10.75 -12.68
N TYR A 77 -13.14 11.25 -13.63
CA TYR A 77 -13.16 12.68 -13.98
C TYR A 77 -14.03 13.54 -13.05
N GLN A 78 -14.87 12.93 -12.20
CA GLN A 78 -15.80 13.67 -11.36
C GLN A 78 -15.07 14.26 -10.13
N PRO A 79 -15.01 15.59 -9.98
CA PRO A 79 -14.38 16.21 -8.82
C PRO A 79 -15.40 16.34 -7.67
N ASP A 80 -15.00 15.90 -6.48
CA ASP A 80 -15.80 16.10 -5.26
C ASP A 80 -15.52 17.46 -4.63
N ILE A 81 -15.80 18.54 -5.36
CA ILE A 81 -15.59 19.92 -4.92
C ILE A 81 -16.94 20.56 -4.56
N CYS A 82 -16.97 21.26 -3.43
CA CYS A 82 -18.16 21.99 -2.99
C CYS A 82 -18.43 23.15 -3.94
N LYS A 83 -19.53 23.05 -4.70
CA LYS A 83 -19.95 24.08 -5.65
C LYS A 83 -20.17 25.43 -4.98
N ASP A 84 -20.89 25.44 -3.86
CA ASP A 84 -21.28 26.67 -3.16
C ASP A 84 -20.06 27.37 -2.53
N ASN A 85 -19.12 26.61 -1.95
CA ASN A 85 -17.89 27.22 -1.45
C ASN A 85 -17.00 27.74 -2.59
N LYS A 86 -16.95 27.04 -3.73
CA LYS A 86 -16.14 27.48 -4.87
C LYS A 86 -16.67 28.76 -5.50
N GLN A 87 -17.97 28.86 -5.76
CA GLN A 87 -18.57 30.01 -6.46
C GLN A 87 -18.83 31.20 -5.54
N THR A 88 -19.31 30.93 -4.33
CA THR A 88 -19.81 31.96 -3.40
C THR A 88 -18.93 32.18 -2.18
N SER A 89 -17.82 31.42 -2.03
CA SER A 89 -16.92 31.48 -0.87
C SER A 89 -17.58 31.14 0.47
N TYR A 90 -18.80 30.63 0.44
CA TYR A 90 -19.62 30.31 1.58
C TYR A 90 -20.37 29.00 1.31
N CYS A 91 -20.31 28.08 2.27
CA CYS A 91 -21.05 26.82 2.25
C CYS A 91 -21.90 26.74 3.51
N ASP A 92 -23.21 26.52 3.33
CA ASP A 92 -24.16 26.43 4.44
C ASP A 92 -23.86 25.27 5.41
N PHE A 93 -23.21 24.22 4.92
CA PHE A 93 -22.83 23.07 5.72
C PHE A 93 -21.55 23.29 6.55
N GLY A 94 -20.83 24.39 6.30
CA GLY A 94 -19.55 24.69 6.98
C GLY A 94 -18.59 23.50 6.95
N ASP A 95 -17.95 23.22 8.08
CA ASP A 95 -16.97 22.12 8.21
C ASP A 95 -17.60 20.71 8.16
N SER A 96 -18.94 20.61 8.14
CA SER A 96 -19.64 19.34 8.01
C SER A 96 -19.89 18.94 6.55
N CYS A 97 -19.40 19.73 5.58
CA CYS A 97 -19.53 19.43 4.16
C CYS A 97 -18.68 18.19 3.79
N ASN A 98 -19.29 17.21 3.12
CA ASN A 98 -18.58 16.03 2.59
C ASN A 98 -17.71 16.35 1.36
N PHE A 99 -17.92 17.50 0.72
CA PHE A 99 -17.21 17.92 -0.48
C PHE A 99 -16.04 18.84 -0.14
N LEU A 100 -14.98 18.79 -0.96
CA LEU A 100 -13.77 19.55 -0.73
C LEU A 100 -14.01 21.07 -0.84
N HIS A 101 -13.52 21.79 0.14
CA HIS A 101 -13.53 23.25 0.20
C HIS A 101 -12.29 23.86 -0.47
N ASP A 102 -12.23 23.74 -1.80
CA ASP A 102 -11.17 24.34 -2.62
C ASP A 102 -11.72 25.48 -3.49
N ARG A 103 -10.93 26.55 -3.65
CA ARG A 103 -11.25 27.75 -4.45
C ARG A 103 -10.35 27.90 -5.68
N SER A 104 -9.59 26.87 -5.99
CA SER A 104 -8.68 26.90 -7.12
C SER A 104 -9.44 26.73 -8.44
N ASP A 105 -9.08 27.54 -9.44
CA ASP A 105 -9.68 27.57 -10.79
C ASP A 105 -8.79 26.92 -11.86
N TYR A 106 -8.03 25.89 -11.48
CA TYR A 106 -7.26 25.12 -12.45
C TYR A 106 -8.17 24.35 -13.42
N LYS A 107 -7.72 24.21 -14.66
CA LYS A 107 -8.43 23.43 -15.68
C LYS A 107 -8.42 21.94 -15.34
N HIS A 108 -9.48 21.25 -15.73
CA HIS A 108 -9.55 19.80 -15.58
C HIS A 108 -8.69 19.10 -16.64
N ARG A 109 -8.26 17.87 -16.36
CA ARG A 109 -7.44 17.08 -17.29
C ARG A 109 -8.07 16.95 -18.68
N TRP A 110 -9.39 16.74 -18.77
CA TRP A 110 -10.08 16.62 -20.06
C TRP A 110 -10.07 17.92 -20.88
N GLN A 111 -10.06 19.09 -20.22
CA GLN A 111 -9.94 20.38 -20.91
C GLN A 111 -8.54 20.55 -21.50
N HIS A 112 -7.50 20.16 -20.75
CA HIS A 112 -6.13 20.14 -21.26
C HIS A 112 -5.93 19.16 -22.41
N GLU A 113 -6.55 17.98 -22.35
CA GLU A 113 -6.50 17.00 -23.45
C GLU A 113 -7.16 17.53 -24.72
N GLN A 114 -8.24 18.31 -24.61
CA GLN A 114 -8.86 18.97 -25.77
C GLN A 114 -7.98 20.08 -26.35
N GLU A 115 -7.50 20.99 -25.49
CA GLU A 115 -6.60 22.09 -25.89
C GLU A 115 -5.29 21.60 -26.52
N TRP A 116 -4.80 20.42 -26.11
CA TRP A 116 -3.60 19.82 -26.69
C TRP A 116 -3.82 19.25 -28.10
N ASN A 117 -5.05 18.84 -28.43
CA ASN A 117 -5.40 18.24 -29.70
C ASN A 117 -5.83 19.26 -30.77
N GLU A 118 -6.05 20.52 -30.36
CA GLU A 118 -6.28 21.67 -31.24
C GLU A 118 -4.96 22.22 -31.80
#